data_AF-A0A5B1R3H8-F1
#
_entry.id   AF-A0A5B1R3H8-F1
#
_cell.length_a   1.000
_cell.length_b   1.000
_cell.length_c   1.000
_cell.angle_alpha   90.00
_cell.angle_beta   90.00
_cell.angle_gamma   90.00
#
_symmetry.space_group_name_H-M   'P 1'
#
loop_
_entity.id
_entity.type
_entity.pdbx_description
1 polymer ?
#
loop_
_entity_poly.entity_id
_entity_poly.type
_entity_poly.pdbx_seq_one_letter_code
_entity_poly.pdbx_strand_id
1 'polypeptide(L)'
;MSISIPAMSASEYWCIAEEKRFVRLPNRPYRSWEDHSGEVKKALALEMDAVSMVMCSLRARFNAVAHVNRLPPEILAHVFSLLQKEQRDATWAAQLAALTAALPLAHLELIIVDRRYDTFSAPDWFDIFGRCTEVCEVIVKNAAAASLCEALMRGGPVGGPLFPTLRSLTLQDDMEKGSLRETLLNWLWVRQGTNPVERIDIQDCRVRRATIESIREDIPDVLWDENGIASDEGDDEVDGDENEGRGWD
;
A
#
# COMPACT_ATOMS: atom_id res chain seq x y z
N MET A 1 1.64 23.20 48.34
CA MET A 1 1.57 23.92 47.06
C MET A 1 1.94 22.94 45.96
N SER A 2 0.99 22.58 45.10
CA SER A 2 1.21 21.65 44.00
C SER A 2 1.71 22.44 42.79
N ILE A 3 2.93 22.18 42.33
CA ILE A 3 3.46 22.80 41.12
C ILE A 3 2.78 22.12 39.93
N SER A 4 1.87 22.83 39.28
CA SER A 4 1.28 22.40 38.01
C SER A 4 2.33 22.57 36.92
N ILE A 5 2.98 21.48 36.51
CA ILE A 5 3.83 21.49 35.33
C ILE A 5 2.90 21.59 34.11
N PRO A 6 3.07 22.58 33.21
CA PRO A 6 2.28 22.66 32.00
C PRO A 6 2.43 21.37 31.20
N ALA A 7 1.30 20.85 30.69
CA ALA A 7 1.29 19.64 29.89
C ALA A 7 2.05 19.90 28.57
N MET A 8 3.27 19.41 28.50
CA MET A 8 4.11 19.46 27.30
C MET A 8 3.50 18.57 26.22
N SER A 9 3.47 19.05 24.97
CA SER A 9 3.01 18.23 23.85
C SER A 9 4.02 17.11 23.53
N ALA A 10 3.56 16.02 22.91
CA ALA A 10 4.45 14.90 22.58
C ALA A 10 5.57 15.32 21.61
N SER A 11 5.26 16.19 20.63
CA SER A 11 6.26 16.72 19.69
C SER A 11 7.30 17.59 20.37
N GLU A 12 6.88 18.46 21.28
CA GLU A 12 7.78 19.31 22.06
C GLU A 12 8.69 18.48 23.00
N TYR A 13 8.14 17.43 23.62
CA TYR A 13 8.94 16.48 24.40
C TYR A 13 10.03 15.82 23.54
N TRP A 14 9.67 15.31 22.36
CA TRP A 14 10.62 14.64 21.47
C TRP A 14 11.70 15.60 20.95
N CYS A 15 11.33 16.82 20.58
CA CYS A 15 12.27 17.86 20.14
C CYS A 15 13.29 18.20 21.24
N ILE A 16 12.84 18.40 22.48
CA ILE A 16 13.72 18.66 23.63
C ILE A 16 14.59 17.44 23.96
N ALA A 17 14.04 16.22 23.84
CA ALA A 17 14.78 15.00 24.09
C ALA A 17 15.89 14.77 23.04
N GLU A 18 15.62 15.07 21.77
CA GLU A 18 16.57 15.04 20.67
C GLU A 18 17.73 16.01 20.93
N GLU A 19 17.42 17.29 21.18
CA GLU A 19 18.42 18.33 21.45
C GLU A 19 19.34 17.95 22.63
N LYS A 20 18.77 17.46 23.74
CA LYS A 20 19.55 17.03 24.91
C LYS A 20 20.49 15.87 24.64
N ARG A 21 20.19 14.98 23.70
CA ARG A 21 21.03 13.82 23.37
C ARG A 21 22.21 14.22 22.49
N PHE A 22 21.99 15.11 21.52
CA PHE A 22 23.05 15.53 20.60
C PHE A 22 23.96 16.63 21.16
N VAL A 23 23.45 17.49 22.06
CA VAL A 23 24.26 18.53 22.74
C VAL A 23 25.34 17.93 23.65
N ARG A 24 25.25 16.65 24.02
CA ARG A 24 26.21 15.97 24.91
C ARG A 24 27.38 15.29 24.22
N LEU A 25 27.53 15.37 22.89
CA LEU A 25 28.72 14.85 22.23
C LEU A 25 29.93 15.68 22.69
N PRO A 26 30.84 15.10 23.50
CA PRO A 26 31.94 15.86 24.07
C PRO A 26 32.82 16.33 22.92
N ASN A 27 32.99 17.66 22.81
CA ASN A 27 33.88 18.29 21.86
C ASN A 27 35.32 17.88 22.22
N ARG A 28 35.76 16.73 21.72
CA ARG A 28 37.10 16.16 21.99
C ARG A 28 38.01 16.58 20.83
N PRO A 29 38.95 17.52 21.05
CA PRO A 29 39.72 18.15 19.98
C PRO A 29 40.79 17.26 19.31
N TYR A 30 40.80 15.94 19.54
CA TYR A 30 41.90 15.07 19.08
C TYR A 30 41.50 13.67 18.57
N ARG A 31 40.21 13.38 18.35
CA ARG A 31 39.84 12.12 17.66
C ARG A 31 39.91 12.30 16.14
N SER A 32 40.35 11.25 15.45
CA SER A 32 40.26 11.18 13.99
C SER A 32 38.77 11.29 13.59
N TRP A 33 38.50 12.02 12.51
CA TRP A 33 37.15 12.19 11.99
C TRP A 33 36.50 10.85 11.62
N GLU A 34 37.30 9.89 11.14
CA GLU A 34 36.84 8.55 10.76
C GLU A 34 36.27 7.79 11.96
N ASP A 35 36.99 7.78 13.08
CA ASP A 35 36.55 7.13 14.32
C ASP A 35 35.28 7.79 14.88
N HIS A 36 35.22 9.12 14.84
CA HIS A 36 34.06 9.87 15.29
C HIS A 36 32.82 9.57 14.44
N SER A 37 32.98 9.54 13.12
CA SER A 37 31.87 9.26 12.20
C SER A 37 31.30 7.84 12.40
N GLY A 38 32.15 6.85 12.70
CA GLY A 38 31.72 5.49 13.00
C GLY A 38 30.93 5.39 14.30
N GLU A 39 31.38 6.07 15.35
CA GLU A 39 30.68 6.12 16.65
C GLU A 39 29.30 6.81 16.52
N VAL A 40 29.23 7.92 15.77
CA VAL A 40 27.96 8.64 15.53
C VAL A 40 26.97 7.79 14.73
N LYS A 41 27.41 7.15 13.64
CA LYS A 41 26.56 6.23 12.85
C LYS A 41 26.02 5.09 13.70
N LYS A 42 26.86 4.48 14.54
CA LYS A 42 26.45 3.40 15.44
C LYS A 42 25.44 3.88 16.49
N ALA A 43 25.65 5.06 17.07
CA ALA A 43 24.71 5.65 18.03
C ALA A 43 23.35 5.95 17.37
N LEU A 44 23.35 6.51 16.15
CA LEU A 44 22.14 6.79 15.41
C LEU A 44 21.37 5.51 15.07
N ALA A 45 22.07 4.44 14.65
CA ALA A 45 21.44 3.14 14.39
C ALA A 45 20.73 2.57 15.64
N LEU A 46 21.38 2.64 16.80
CA LEU A 46 20.78 2.19 18.08
C LEU A 46 19.56 3.04 18.47
N GLU A 47 19.57 4.34 18.18
CA GLU A 47 18.43 5.22 18.42
C GLU A 47 17.25 4.90 17.47
N MET A 48 17.53 4.63 16.20
CA MET A 48 16.50 4.18 15.25
C MET A 48 15.85 2.86 15.71
N ASP A 49 16.64 1.90 16.21
CA ASP A 49 16.13 0.66 16.79
C ASP A 49 15.26 0.94 18.03
N ALA A 50 15.68 1.85 18.91
CA ALA A 50 14.91 2.23 20.09
C ALA A 50 13.58 2.90 19.73
N VAL A 51 13.56 3.78 18.73
CA VAL A 51 12.33 4.42 18.21
C VAL A 51 11.39 3.36 17.62
N SER A 52 11.93 2.39 16.87
CA SER A 52 11.16 1.26 16.35
C SER A 52 10.47 0.48 17.47
N MET A 53 11.21 0.19 18.56
CA MET A 53 10.65 -0.48 19.75
C MET A 53 9.53 0.33 20.43
N VAL A 54 9.70 1.66 20.55
CA VAL A 54 8.65 2.54 21.11
C VAL A 54 7.42 2.55 20.22
N MET A 55 7.58 2.64 18.90
CA MET A 55 6.47 2.59 17.94
C MET A 55 5.72 1.26 18.00
N CYS A 56 6.44 0.14 18.11
CA CYS A 56 5.83 -1.18 18.32
C CYS A 56 5.03 -1.22 19.63
N SER A 57 5.57 -0.67 20.73
CA SER A 57 4.85 -0.59 22.01
C SER A 57 3.59 0.28 21.93
N LEU A 58 3.68 1.44 21.27
CA LEU A 58 2.54 2.33 21.06
C LEU A 58 1.46 1.67 20.22
N ARG A 59 1.83 0.99 19.11
CA ARG A 59 0.90 0.20 18.31
C ARG A 59 0.26 -0.91 19.14
N ALA A 60 1.02 -1.63 19.96
CA ALA A 60 0.46 -2.68 20.82
C ALA A 60 -0.58 -2.12 21.81
N ARG A 61 -0.29 -0.96 22.43
CA ARG A 61 -1.23 -0.28 23.34
C ARG A 61 -2.45 0.28 22.62
N PHE A 62 -2.23 0.91 21.47
CA PHE A 62 -3.30 1.43 20.61
C PHE A 62 -4.22 0.29 20.17
N ASN A 63 -3.63 -0.80 19.70
CA ASN A 63 -4.39 -1.99 19.33
C ASN A 63 -5.12 -2.55 20.57
N ALA A 64 -4.50 -2.60 21.75
CA ALA A 64 -5.17 -3.06 22.99
C ALA A 64 -6.39 -2.22 23.39
N VAL A 65 -6.44 -0.94 23.01
CA VAL A 65 -7.64 -0.10 23.21
C VAL A 65 -8.62 -0.16 22.04
N ALA A 66 -8.19 -0.62 20.86
CA ALA A 66 -9.06 -0.82 19.71
C ALA A 66 -10.11 -1.90 20.00
N HIS A 67 -11.34 -1.67 19.56
CA HIS A 67 -12.46 -2.59 19.78
C HIS A 67 -12.21 -4.00 19.25
N VAL A 68 -11.38 -4.15 18.21
CA VAL A 68 -11.02 -5.45 17.62
C VAL A 68 -10.19 -6.31 18.59
N ASN A 69 -9.37 -5.72 19.47
CA ASN A 69 -8.64 -6.48 20.49
C ASN A 69 -9.43 -6.70 21.78
N ARG A 70 -10.67 -6.21 21.85
CA ARG A 70 -11.63 -6.68 22.86
C ARG A 70 -12.33 -7.96 22.44
N LEU A 71 -12.09 -8.44 21.22
CA LEU A 71 -12.55 -9.75 20.82
C LEU A 71 -11.87 -10.79 21.71
N PRO A 72 -12.63 -11.74 22.28
CA PRO A 72 -12.05 -12.83 23.03
C PRO A 72 -10.97 -13.54 22.21
N PRO A 73 -9.87 -14.01 22.83
CA PRO A 73 -8.79 -14.69 22.13
C PRO A 73 -9.28 -15.91 21.33
N GLU A 74 -10.41 -16.50 21.70
CA GLU A 74 -11.09 -17.57 20.97
C GLU A 74 -11.61 -17.09 19.61
N ILE A 75 -12.16 -15.89 19.53
CA ILE A 75 -12.63 -15.30 18.27
C ILE A 75 -11.44 -14.94 17.39
N LEU A 76 -10.39 -14.35 17.95
CA LEU A 76 -9.16 -14.06 17.21
C LEU A 76 -8.49 -15.35 16.71
N ALA A 77 -8.37 -16.37 17.55
CA ALA A 77 -7.85 -17.67 17.16
C ALA A 77 -8.73 -18.33 16.08
N HIS A 78 -10.04 -18.15 16.14
CA HIS A 78 -10.94 -18.68 15.12
C HIS A 78 -10.77 -17.93 13.79
N VAL A 79 -10.68 -16.59 13.82
CA VAL A 79 -10.35 -15.76 12.66
C VAL A 79 -9.02 -16.22 12.07
N PHE A 80 -7.93 -16.22 12.84
CA PHE A 80 -6.62 -16.64 12.34
C PHE A 80 -6.59 -18.09 11.85
N SER A 81 -7.30 -19.00 12.51
CA SER A 81 -7.41 -20.40 12.06
C SER A 81 -8.18 -20.53 10.75
N LEU A 82 -9.22 -19.71 10.53
CA LEU A 82 -9.94 -19.65 9.25
C LEU A 82 -9.01 -19.11 8.16
N LEU A 83 -8.27 -18.03 8.48
CA LEU A 83 -7.33 -17.44 7.52
C LEU A 83 -6.17 -18.38 7.15
N GLN A 84 -5.69 -19.19 8.10
CA GLN A 84 -4.55 -20.10 7.90
C GLN A 84 -4.93 -21.40 7.17
N LYS A 85 -6.14 -21.92 7.39
CA LYS A 85 -6.56 -23.22 6.84
C LYS A 85 -7.04 -23.11 5.39
N GLU A 86 -7.52 -21.94 4.98
CA GLU A 86 -8.16 -21.73 3.67
C GLU A 86 -7.31 -20.98 2.65
N GLN A 87 -6.00 -20.89 2.88
CA GLN A 87 -5.02 -20.40 1.91
C GLN A 87 -4.92 -21.28 0.63
N ARG A 88 -5.85 -22.22 0.42
CA ARG A 88 -5.85 -23.17 -0.71
C ARG A 88 -7.24 -23.44 -1.34
N ASP A 89 -8.34 -22.92 -0.79
CA ASP A 89 -9.69 -23.25 -1.26
C ASP A 89 -10.53 -22.01 -1.61
N ALA A 90 -11.44 -22.15 -2.59
CA ALA A 90 -12.35 -21.12 -3.11
C ALA A 90 -13.31 -20.51 -2.05
N THR A 91 -13.24 -20.93 -0.80
CA THR A 91 -14.09 -20.50 0.32
C THR A 91 -13.60 -19.25 1.03
N TRP A 92 -12.35 -18.83 0.82
CA TRP A 92 -11.78 -17.66 1.49
C TRP A 92 -12.61 -16.38 1.26
N ALA A 93 -13.04 -16.10 0.03
CA ALA A 93 -13.75 -14.86 -0.28
C ALA A 93 -15.05 -14.76 0.53
N ALA A 94 -15.78 -15.87 0.63
CA ALA A 94 -16.99 -15.97 1.44
C ALA A 94 -16.70 -15.78 2.94
N GLN A 95 -15.58 -16.31 3.45
CA GLN A 95 -15.20 -16.11 4.85
C GLN A 95 -14.78 -14.68 5.15
N LEU A 96 -14.00 -14.07 4.25
CA LEU A 96 -13.60 -12.68 4.42
C LEU A 96 -14.85 -11.78 4.36
N ALA A 97 -15.78 -12.04 3.43
CA ALA A 97 -17.07 -11.36 3.39
C ALA A 97 -17.91 -11.57 4.67
N ALA A 98 -17.89 -12.77 5.25
CA ALA A 98 -18.56 -13.03 6.53
C ALA A 98 -17.92 -12.26 7.70
N LEU A 99 -16.59 -12.17 7.72
CA LEU A 99 -15.84 -11.38 8.71
C LEU A 99 -16.09 -9.88 8.54
N THR A 100 -16.08 -9.37 7.31
CA THR A 100 -16.37 -7.95 7.05
C THR A 100 -17.83 -7.60 7.33
N ALA A 101 -18.74 -8.57 7.21
CA ALA A 101 -20.13 -8.40 7.65
C ALA A 101 -20.27 -8.35 9.17
N ALA A 102 -19.46 -9.13 9.91
CA ALA A 102 -19.52 -9.25 11.36
C ALA A 102 -18.76 -8.12 12.10
N LEU A 103 -17.71 -7.57 11.49
CA LEU A 103 -16.87 -6.53 12.09
C LEU A 103 -17.30 -5.13 11.60
N PRO A 104 -17.26 -4.10 12.47
CA PRO A 104 -17.55 -2.72 12.07
C PRO A 104 -16.37 -2.12 11.29
N LEU A 105 -16.17 -2.56 10.04
CA LEU A 105 -15.07 -2.11 9.18
C LEU A 105 -15.33 -0.75 8.52
N ALA A 106 -16.43 -0.07 8.84
CA ALA A 106 -16.79 1.22 8.26
C ALA A 106 -15.68 2.28 8.45
N HIS A 107 -14.93 2.20 9.56
CA HIS A 107 -13.86 3.14 9.92
C HIS A 107 -12.46 2.66 9.53
N LEU A 108 -12.35 1.67 8.65
CA LEU A 108 -11.06 1.17 8.23
C LEU A 108 -10.43 2.17 7.25
N GLU A 109 -9.27 2.72 7.63
CA GLU A 109 -8.58 3.76 6.85
C GLU A 109 -7.56 3.19 5.84
N LEU A 110 -6.97 2.04 6.17
CA LEU A 110 -5.88 1.41 5.41
C LEU A 110 -6.19 -0.06 5.10
N ILE A 111 -6.17 -0.41 3.81
CA ILE A 111 -6.26 -1.79 3.33
C ILE A 111 -4.89 -2.20 2.76
N ILE A 112 -4.39 -3.35 3.19
CA ILE A 112 -3.22 -3.99 2.58
C ILE A 112 -3.63 -5.39 2.12
N VAL A 113 -3.51 -5.66 0.82
CA VAL A 113 -3.76 -6.97 0.22
C VAL A 113 -2.47 -7.49 -0.41
N ASP A 114 -1.91 -8.54 0.17
CA ASP A 114 -0.72 -9.23 -0.31
C ASP A 114 -1.07 -10.70 -0.61
N ARG A 115 -1.45 -10.97 -1.86
CA ARG A 115 -1.86 -12.31 -2.32
C ARG A 115 -1.08 -12.75 -3.55
N ARG A 116 -0.28 -13.80 -3.41
CA ARG A 116 0.61 -14.31 -4.47
C ARG A 116 -0.05 -15.23 -5.51
N TYR A 117 -1.11 -15.96 -5.15
CA TYR A 117 -1.59 -17.08 -5.98
C TYR A 117 -3.06 -16.99 -6.39
N ASP A 118 -3.90 -16.37 -5.56
CA ASP A 118 -5.34 -16.24 -5.84
C ASP A 118 -5.69 -14.78 -6.05
N THR A 119 -6.22 -14.45 -7.22
CA THR A 119 -6.78 -13.13 -7.48
C THR A 119 -8.17 -13.03 -6.88
N PHE A 120 -8.46 -11.89 -6.25
CA PHE A 120 -9.85 -11.51 -6.06
C PHE A 120 -10.46 -11.31 -7.44
N SER A 121 -11.73 -11.67 -7.62
CA SER A 121 -12.50 -11.17 -8.75
C SER A 121 -12.92 -9.73 -8.44
N ALA A 122 -13.25 -8.94 -9.47
CA ALA A 122 -13.80 -7.61 -9.26
C ALA A 122 -15.03 -7.58 -8.32
N PRO A 123 -16.00 -8.52 -8.42
CA PRO A 123 -17.10 -8.63 -7.46
C PRO A 123 -16.66 -8.87 -6.01
N ASP A 124 -15.64 -9.70 -5.79
CA ASP A 124 -15.16 -10.02 -4.43
C ASP A 124 -14.76 -8.75 -3.67
N TRP A 125 -14.13 -7.79 -4.35
CA TRP A 125 -13.76 -6.50 -3.74
C TRP A 125 -14.97 -5.74 -3.18
N PHE A 126 -16.12 -5.78 -3.87
CA PHE A 126 -17.34 -5.14 -3.39
C PHE A 126 -18.00 -5.91 -2.25
N ASP A 127 -18.05 -7.24 -2.37
CA ASP A 127 -18.64 -8.09 -1.33
C ASP A 127 -17.87 -7.98 -0.01
N ILE A 128 -16.54 -7.88 -0.12
CA ILE A 128 -15.65 -7.83 1.03
C ILE A 128 -15.54 -6.40 1.57
N PHE A 129 -15.25 -5.42 0.70
CA PHE A 129 -14.85 -4.08 1.10
C PHE A 129 -15.81 -2.96 0.69
N GLY A 130 -16.93 -3.27 0.03
CA GLY A 130 -17.90 -2.26 -0.44
C GLY A 130 -18.55 -1.43 0.67
N ARG A 131 -18.42 -1.87 1.94
CA ARG A 131 -18.91 -1.17 3.13
C ARG A 131 -17.86 -0.28 3.81
N CYS A 132 -16.61 -0.35 3.37
CA CYS A 132 -15.51 0.41 3.96
C CYS A 132 -15.46 1.81 3.32
N THR A 133 -16.23 2.74 3.88
CA THR A 133 -16.41 4.08 3.30
C THR A 133 -15.29 5.06 3.65
N GLU A 134 -14.55 4.81 4.73
CA GLU A 134 -13.47 5.70 5.24
C GLU A 134 -12.07 5.27 4.78
N VAL A 135 -11.96 4.29 3.88
CA VAL A 135 -10.66 3.83 3.36
C VAL A 135 -10.03 4.97 2.57
N CYS A 136 -8.92 5.49 3.07
CA CYS A 136 -8.15 6.55 2.42
C CYS A 136 -6.86 6.04 1.77
N GLU A 137 -6.39 4.85 2.16
CA GLU A 137 -5.17 4.24 1.62
C GLU A 137 -5.38 2.75 1.30
N VAL A 138 -4.98 2.37 0.09
CA VAL A 138 -5.05 0.98 -0.39
C VAL A 138 -3.70 0.58 -0.95
N ILE A 139 -3.14 -0.51 -0.44
CA ILE A 139 -1.90 -1.12 -0.90
C ILE A 139 -2.22 -2.53 -1.40
N VAL A 140 -2.05 -2.78 -2.69
CA VAL A 140 -2.30 -4.09 -3.29
C VAL A 140 -1.06 -4.58 -4.01
N LYS A 141 -0.70 -5.83 -3.72
CA LYS A 141 0.47 -6.49 -4.28
C LYS A 141 0.10 -7.68 -5.15
N ASN A 142 0.99 -8.01 -6.09
CA ASN A 142 0.88 -9.14 -7.02
C ASN A 142 -0.39 -9.04 -7.88
N ALA A 143 -0.90 -10.19 -8.35
CA ALA A 143 -2.02 -10.30 -9.28
C ALA A 143 -3.35 -9.68 -8.79
N ALA A 144 -3.49 -9.40 -7.49
CA ALA A 144 -4.67 -8.72 -6.95
C ALA A 144 -4.83 -7.28 -7.48
N ALA A 145 -3.74 -6.61 -7.88
CA ALA A 145 -3.77 -5.23 -8.34
C ALA A 145 -4.63 -5.04 -9.60
N ALA A 146 -4.55 -5.97 -10.55
CA ALA A 146 -5.36 -5.93 -11.78
C ALA A 146 -6.87 -6.04 -11.47
N SER A 147 -7.24 -6.98 -10.61
CA SER A 147 -8.64 -7.17 -10.20
C SER A 147 -9.22 -5.99 -9.41
N LEU A 148 -8.38 -5.32 -8.61
CA LEU A 148 -8.79 -4.10 -7.92
C LEU A 148 -9.12 -3.01 -8.94
N CYS A 149 -8.27 -2.81 -9.95
CA CYS A 149 -8.52 -1.81 -10.98
C CYS A 149 -9.83 -2.08 -11.71
N GLU A 150 -10.14 -3.34 -12.04
CA GLU A 150 -11.42 -3.71 -12.64
C GLU A 150 -12.59 -3.40 -11.69
N ALA A 151 -12.46 -3.70 -10.39
CA ALA A 151 -13.48 -3.38 -9.40
C ALA A 151 -13.72 -1.87 -9.28
N LEU A 152 -12.64 -1.09 -9.23
CA LEU A 152 -12.68 0.38 -9.17
C LEU A 152 -13.44 0.98 -10.37
N MET A 153 -13.30 0.37 -11.55
CA MET A 153 -13.99 0.79 -12.77
C MET A 153 -15.48 0.43 -12.80
N ARG A 154 -15.85 -0.76 -12.31
CA ARG A 154 -17.23 -1.25 -12.39
C ARG A 154 -18.23 -0.38 -11.64
N GLY A 155 -17.79 0.28 -10.57
CA GLY A 155 -18.69 0.93 -9.62
C GLY A 155 -19.52 -0.09 -8.83
N GLY A 156 -20.00 0.31 -7.66
CA GLY A 156 -20.75 -0.58 -6.77
C GLY A 156 -22.18 -0.80 -7.25
N PRO A 157 -22.85 -1.88 -6.80
CA PRO A 157 -24.25 -2.16 -7.11
C PRO A 157 -25.20 -1.05 -6.64
N VAL A 158 -24.78 -0.25 -5.67
CA VAL A 158 -25.50 0.92 -5.12
C VAL A 158 -25.16 2.24 -5.85
N GLY A 159 -24.40 2.17 -6.95
CA GLY A 159 -24.09 3.32 -7.81
C GLY A 159 -22.97 4.24 -7.32
N GLY A 160 -22.20 3.83 -6.30
CA GLY A 160 -21.05 4.60 -5.77
C GLY A 160 -19.69 3.97 -6.11
N PRO A 161 -18.60 4.75 -6.09
CA PRO A 161 -17.26 4.21 -6.28
C PRO A 161 -16.84 3.32 -5.10
N LEU A 162 -16.06 2.29 -5.39
CA LEU A 162 -15.35 1.54 -4.34
C LEU A 162 -14.34 2.48 -3.66
N PHE A 163 -14.40 2.55 -2.32
CA PHE A 163 -13.60 3.46 -1.49
C PHE A 163 -13.81 4.95 -1.83
N PRO A 164 -14.96 5.55 -1.46
CA PRO A 164 -15.27 6.93 -1.83
C PRO A 164 -14.26 7.95 -1.28
N THR A 165 -13.55 7.65 -0.19
CA THR A 165 -12.53 8.53 0.43
C THR A 165 -11.09 8.22 0.03
N LEU A 166 -10.84 7.29 -0.89
CA LEU A 166 -9.48 6.90 -1.29
C LEU A 166 -8.67 8.10 -1.79
N ARG A 167 -7.50 8.32 -1.16
CA ARG A 167 -6.52 9.37 -1.51
C ARG A 167 -5.18 8.81 -1.97
N SER A 168 -4.79 7.65 -1.46
CA SER A 168 -3.51 7.00 -1.77
C SER A 168 -3.74 5.58 -2.27
N LEU A 169 -3.15 5.25 -3.42
CA LEU A 169 -3.19 3.91 -4.02
C LEU A 169 -1.77 3.44 -4.32
N THR A 170 -1.36 2.33 -3.71
CA THR A 170 -0.11 1.65 -4.01
C THR A 170 -0.39 0.34 -4.74
N LEU A 171 0.17 0.20 -5.95
CA LEU A 171 0.13 -1.01 -6.75
C LEU A 171 1.55 -1.58 -6.81
N GLN A 172 1.73 -2.81 -6.36
CA GLN A 172 3.04 -3.47 -6.32
C GLN A 172 3.04 -4.77 -7.14
N ASP A 173 4.15 -5.04 -7.83
CA ASP A 173 4.49 -6.31 -8.52
C ASP A 173 3.84 -6.49 -9.92
N ASP A 174 4.15 -7.61 -10.59
CA ASP A 174 3.92 -7.85 -12.02
C ASP A 174 2.42 -7.93 -12.37
N MET A 175 1.88 -6.80 -12.85
CA MET A 175 0.58 -6.76 -13.48
C MET A 175 0.71 -7.22 -14.93
N GLU A 176 -0.05 -8.25 -15.32
CA GLU A 176 -0.03 -8.76 -16.69
C GLU A 176 -0.22 -7.62 -17.70
N LYS A 177 0.65 -7.61 -18.71
CA LYS A 177 0.78 -6.53 -19.70
C LYS A 177 -0.56 -6.27 -20.39
N GLY A 178 -1.14 -5.09 -20.17
CA GLY A 178 -2.18 -4.52 -21.05
C GLY A 178 -3.42 -3.97 -20.33
N SER A 179 -3.96 -4.67 -19.34
CA SER A 179 -5.25 -4.28 -18.74
C SER A 179 -5.16 -3.06 -17.81
N LEU A 180 -4.01 -2.88 -17.15
CA LEU A 180 -3.84 -1.81 -16.16
C LEU A 180 -4.02 -0.42 -16.76
N ARG A 181 -3.37 -0.14 -17.90
CA ARG A 181 -3.32 1.21 -18.47
C ARG A 181 -4.72 1.76 -18.70
N GLU A 182 -5.52 1.02 -19.46
CA GLU A 182 -6.85 1.47 -19.86
C GLU A 182 -7.79 1.50 -18.65
N THR A 183 -7.73 0.48 -17.80
CA THR A 183 -8.62 0.38 -16.63
C THR A 183 -8.31 1.46 -15.59
N LEU A 184 -7.04 1.69 -15.27
CA LEU A 184 -6.62 2.67 -14.27
C LEU A 184 -6.83 4.11 -14.76
N LEU A 185 -6.43 4.44 -15.98
CA LEU A 185 -6.61 5.80 -16.52
C LEU A 185 -8.09 6.17 -16.64
N ASN A 186 -8.93 5.26 -17.15
CA ASN A 186 -10.37 5.50 -17.22
C ASN A 186 -10.97 5.72 -15.83
N TRP A 187 -10.52 4.96 -14.84
CA TRP A 187 -11.01 5.10 -13.47
C TRP A 187 -10.61 6.45 -12.87
N LEU A 188 -9.34 6.84 -13.05
CA LEU A 188 -8.84 8.13 -12.60
C LEU A 188 -9.63 9.27 -13.20
N TRP A 189 -9.87 9.23 -14.51
CA TRP A 189 -10.67 10.21 -15.20
C TRP A 189 -12.08 10.34 -14.61
N VAL A 190 -12.78 9.22 -14.39
CA VAL A 190 -14.12 9.21 -13.77
C VAL A 190 -14.09 9.81 -12.37
N ARG A 191 -13.03 9.53 -11.61
CA ARG A 191 -12.91 9.89 -10.20
C ARG A 191 -12.52 11.35 -9.95
N GLN A 192 -11.85 12.00 -10.90
CA GLN A 192 -11.50 13.43 -10.84
C GLN A 192 -12.71 14.34 -10.56
N GLY A 193 -13.91 13.93 -11.00
CA GLY A 193 -15.14 14.71 -10.79
C GLY A 193 -15.73 14.63 -9.38
N THR A 194 -15.35 13.65 -8.56
CA THR A 194 -15.99 13.40 -7.24
C THR A 194 -15.04 13.52 -6.07
N ASN A 195 -13.93 12.76 -6.08
CA ASN A 195 -12.96 12.68 -4.98
C ASN A 195 -11.63 12.21 -5.59
N PRO A 196 -10.80 13.15 -6.06
CA PRO A 196 -9.57 12.82 -6.79
C PRO A 196 -8.60 12.05 -5.90
N VAL A 197 -7.88 11.11 -6.51
CA VAL A 197 -6.76 10.42 -5.86
C VAL A 197 -5.59 11.39 -5.83
N GLU A 198 -5.02 11.60 -4.66
CA GLU A 198 -3.93 12.55 -4.45
C GLU A 198 -2.58 11.93 -4.79
N ARG A 199 -2.41 10.64 -4.48
CA ARG A 199 -1.15 9.92 -4.63
C ARG A 199 -1.33 8.54 -5.24
N ILE A 200 -0.45 8.21 -6.19
CA ILE A 200 -0.28 6.85 -6.70
C ILE A 200 1.18 6.43 -6.56
N ASP A 201 1.38 5.21 -6.06
CA ASP A 201 2.70 4.59 -5.91
C ASP A 201 2.72 3.28 -6.70
N ILE A 202 3.58 3.19 -7.71
CA ILE A 202 3.71 2.02 -8.59
C ILE A 202 5.09 1.43 -8.34
N GLN A 203 5.13 0.25 -7.71
CA GLN A 203 6.37 -0.39 -7.27
C GLN A 203 6.54 -1.74 -7.94
N ASP A 204 7.73 -2.06 -8.42
CA ASP A 204 8.03 -3.36 -9.02
C ASP A 204 7.08 -3.79 -10.17
N CYS A 205 6.33 -2.85 -10.78
CA CYS A 205 5.37 -3.16 -11.84
C CYS A 205 5.99 -3.01 -13.25
N ARG A 206 5.68 -3.95 -14.15
CA ARG A 206 6.05 -3.87 -15.58
C ARG A 206 5.15 -2.93 -16.37
N VAL A 207 5.30 -1.63 -16.15
CA VAL A 207 4.52 -0.59 -16.83
C VAL A 207 5.39 0.16 -17.84
N ARG A 208 4.87 0.40 -19.04
CA ARG A 208 5.54 1.24 -20.05
C ARG A 208 5.69 2.67 -19.51
N ARG A 209 6.85 3.29 -19.70
CA ARG A 209 7.11 4.69 -19.28
C ARG A 209 6.03 5.66 -19.79
N ALA A 210 5.60 5.53 -21.04
CA ALA A 210 4.55 6.37 -21.62
C ALA A 210 3.22 6.31 -20.84
N THR A 211 2.89 5.17 -20.23
CA THR A 211 1.72 5.04 -19.36
C THR A 211 1.91 5.84 -18.07
N ILE A 212 3.09 5.77 -17.45
CA ILE A 212 3.39 6.51 -16.21
C ILE A 212 3.35 8.02 -16.45
N GLU A 213 3.90 8.50 -17.56
CA GLU A 213 3.84 9.92 -17.93
C GLU A 213 2.39 10.36 -18.16
N SER A 214 1.55 9.54 -18.80
CA SER A 214 0.12 9.84 -18.92
C SER A 214 -0.60 9.91 -17.58
N ILE A 215 -0.24 9.09 -16.58
CA ILE A 215 -0.82 9.19 -15.23
C ILE A 215 -0.36 10.48 -14.52
N ARG A 216 0.89 10.90 -14.72
CA ARG A 216 1.46 12.13 -14.15
C ARG A 216 0.80 13.41 -14.67
N GLU A 217 0.24 13.37 -15.89
CA GLU A 217 -0.54 14.49 -16.43
C GLU A 217 -1.82 14.74 -15.61
N ASP A 218 -2.44 13.69 -15.07
CA ASP A 218 -3.69 13.76 -14.31
C ASP A 218 -3.49 13.82 -12.79
N ILE A 219 -2.37 13.33 -12.26
CA ILE A 219 -2.09 13.22 -10.82
C ILE A 219 -0.71 13.80 -10.50
N PRO A 220 -0.62 14.78 -9.57
CA PRO A 220 0.64 15.46 -9.29
C PRO A 220 1.64 14.60 -8.50
N ASP A 221 1.19 13.68 -7.66
CA ASP A 221 2.07 12.85 -6.80
C ASP A 221 2.06 11.38 -7.28
N VAL A 222 2.86 11.10 -8.31
CA VAL A 222 3.06 9.74 -8.84
C VAL A 222 4.49 9.28 -8.56
N LEU A 223 4.62 8.29 -7.69
CA LEU A 223 5.89 7.62 -7.40
C LEU A 223 6.00 6.33 -8.23
N TRP A 224 7.16 6.17 -8.88
CA TRP A 224 7.47 4.99 -9.68
C TRP A 224 8.95 4.65 -9.47
N ASP A 225 9.23 3.39 -9.12
CA ASP A 225 10.56 2.95 -8.68
C ASP A 225 11.50 2.49 -9.83
N GLU A 226 11.03 2.50 -11.08
CA GLU A 226 11.77 2.13 -12.31
C GLU A 226 12.40 0.71 -12.32
N ASN A 227 12.23 -0.10 -11.27
CA ASN A 227 12.86 -1.41 -11.13
C ASN A 227 12.33 -2.44 -12.14
N GLY A 228 11.18 -2.17 -12.75
CA GLY A 228 10.47 -3.07 -13.67
C GLY A 228 10.41 -2.61 -15.12
N ILE A 229 11.28 -1.70 -15.59
CA ILE A 229 11.27 -1.24 -16.99
C ILE A 229 11.40 -2.44 -17.93
N ALA A 230 10.31 -2.82 -18.58
CA ALA A 230 10.37 -3.70 -19.73
C ALA A 230 11.22 -2.97 -20.77
N SER A 231 12.40 -3.51 -21.09
CA SER A 231 13.23 -2.99 -22.17
C SER A 231 12.34 -2.88 -23.41
N ASP A 232 12.19 -1.67 -23.94
CA ASP A 232 11.42 -1.35 -25.16
C ASP A 232 12.14 -1.87 -26.42
N GLU A 233 12.99 -2.88 -26.24
CA GLU A 233 13.88 -3.43 -27.23
C GLU A 233 13.19 -4.61 -27.90
N GLY A 234 12.46 -4.33 -28.99
CA GLY A 234 12.40 -5.24 -30.12
C GLY A 234 11.15 -6.10 -30.30
N ASP A 235 9.95 -5.50 -30.34
CA ASP A 235 8.88 -6.03 -31.20
C ASP A 235 8.89 -5.26 -32.53
N ASP A 236 10.04 -5.22 -33.20
CA ASP A 236 10.04 -5.10 -34.66
C ASP A 236 9.60 -6.48 -35.16
N GLU A 237 8.29 -6.74 -35.16
CA GLU A 237 7.71 -7.78 -36.00
C GLU A 237 8.08 -7.43 -37.44
N VAL A 238 9.21 -7.98 -37.88
CA VAL A 238 9.57 -8.04 -39.29
C VAL A 238 8.46 -8.87 -39.92
N ASP A 239 7.48 -8.17 -40.49
CA ASP A 239 6.51 -8.69 -41.45
C ASP A 239 7.31 -9.33 -42.60
N GLY A 240 7.68 -10.59 -42.40
CA GLY A 240 8.24 -11.47 -43.41
C GLY A 240 7.13 -11.89 -44.37
N ASP A 241 6.59 -10.91 -45.10
CA ASP A 241 5.66 -11.12 -46.21
C ASP A 241 6.47 -11.53 -47.45
N GLU A 242 6.91 -12.79 -47.48
CA GLU A 242 7.45 -13.40 -48.70
C GLU A 242 6.89 -14.83 -48.84
N ASN A 243 5.63 -14.95 -49.25
CA ASN A 243 5.15 -16.16 -49.92
C ASN A 243 4.52 -15.81 -51.27
N GLU A 244 5.35 -15.24 -52.15
CA GLU A 244 5.08 -15.22 -53.58
C GLU A 244 5.25 -16.63 -54.16
N GLY A 245 4.19 -17.12 -54.82
CA GLY A 245 4.35 -17.97 -56.01
C GLY A 245 4.40 -19.48 -55.80
N ARG A 246 3.23 -20.12 -55.75
CA ARG A 246 3.07 -21.46 -56.36
C ARG A 246 2.08 -21.38 -57.52
N GLY A 247 2.64 -21.21 -58.72
CA GLY A 247 1.95 -21.44 -59.97
C GLY A 247 1.58 -22.92 -60.11
N TRP A 248 0.40 -23.17 -60.67
CA TRP A 248 -0.05 -24.46 -61.15
C TRP A 248 -0.13 -24.37 -62.67
N ASP A 249 0.76 -25.07 -63.36
CA ASP A 249 0.64 -25.50 -64.76
C ASP A 249 0.63 -27.03 -64.78
#